data_AF-A0A349A499-F1
#
_entry.id   AF-A0A349A499-F1
#
_cell.length_a   1.000
_cell.length_b   1.000
_cell.length_c   1.000
_cell.angle_alpha   90.00
_cell.angle_beta   90.00
_cell.angle_gamma   90.00
#
_symmetry.space_group_name_H-M   'P 1'
#
loop_
_entity.id
_entity.type
_entity.pdbx_description
1 polymer ?
#
loop_
_entity_poly.entity_id
_entity_poly.type
_entity_poly.pdbx_seq_one_letter_code
_entity_poly.pdbx_strand_id
1 'polypeptide(L)'
;MRSTPCPTLIHDPLTRVIGLHLESIEGDPLRFLDLLAEAASLGKPVVVLKSGRTAAGAKAAASHTGALVQGNDRVFDRVLKQVGAIRAESIDEFFDLCRALERLGGLALAGNRVVIATMPGGEAVVMTDRVEQEGLAMARVSAGTLERLRPVFPPWDMPANPFDLGVTMQFGNPVTVFETLVASLAADPGVDAAHLQIPDLLLGLPRETFGMFFPMPEAGKPRVLWVAGMEPGDHETLAWLEDPRIPVFPSPEKAIRVLTALHRLQERSRRLRP
;
A
#
# COMPACT_ATOMS: atom_id res chain seq x y z
N MET A 1 15.20 36.54 -21.43
CA MET A 1 14.60 35.20 -21.62
C MET A 1 13.60 35.00 -20.50
N ARG A 2 12.29 34.96 -20.80
CA ARG A 2 11.25 34.76 -19.78
C ARG A 2 11.25 33.27 -19.43
N SER A 3 11.67 32.92 -18.22
CA SER A 3 11.54 31.57 -17.69
C SER A 3 10.05 31.24 -17.58
N THR A 4 9.61 30.26 -18.35
CA THR A 4 8.28 29.65 -18.15
C THR A 4 8.20 29.24 -16.68
N PRO A 5 7.18 29.66 -15.91
CA PRO A 5 7.04 29.22 -14.53
C PRO A 5 6.89 27.69 -14.55
N CYS A 6 7.82 26.99 -13.88
CA CYS A 6 7.69 25.57 -13.64
C CYS A 6 6.37 25.36 -12.89
N PRO A 7 5.42 24.56 -13.40
CA PRO A 7 4.19 24.28 -12.66
C PRO A 7 4.58 23.70 -11.30
N THR A 8 3.97 24.21 -10.23
CA THR A 8 4.09 23.59 -8.90
C THR A 8 3.82 22.09 -9.03
N LEU A 9 4.54 21.24 -8.30
CA LEU A 9 4.37 19.76 -8.35
C LEU A 9 2.89 19.32 -8.26
N ILE A 10 2.08 20.08 -7.51
CA ILE A 10 0.62 19.90 -7.36
C ILE A 10 -0.15 19.98 -8.70
N HIS A 11 0.28 20.80 -9.66
CA HIS A 11 -0.39 20.99 -10.96
C HIS A 11 0.36 20.37 -12.14
N ASP A 12 1.57 19.84 -11.92
CA ASP A 12 2.30 19.11 -12.97
C ASP A 12 1.62 17.77 -13.29
N PRO A 13 1.11 17.54 -14.51
CA PRO A 13 0.44 16.28 -14.86
C PRO A 13 1.35 15.05 -14.82
N LEU A 14 2.68 15.22 -14.82
CA LEU A 14 3.63 14.12 -14.72
C LEU A 14 3.89 13.68 -13.27
N THR A 15 3.62 14.56 -12.30
CA THR A 15 3.77 14.26 -10.87
C THR A 15 2.61 13.40 -10.38
N ARG A 16 2.90 12.15 -9.99
CA ARG A 16 1.91 11.20 -9.44
C ARG A 16 1.87 11.18 -7.91
N VAL A 17 3.03 11.32 -7.27
CA VAL A 17 3.20 11.29 -5.81
C VAL A 17 4.19 12.38 -5.42
N ILE A 18 3.95 13.04 -4.29
CA ILE A 18 4.83 14.07 -3.73
C ILE A 18 5.43 13.54 -2.42
N GLY A 19 6.74 13.32 -2.41
CA GLY A 19 7.48 13.01 -1.19
C GLY A 19 8.06 14.28 -0.56
N LEU A 20 7.81 14.49 0.73
CA LEU A 20 8.32 15.61 1.51
C LEU A 20 9.12 15.12 2.72
N HIS A 21 10.43 15.35 2.71
CA HIS A 21 11.22 15.32 3.93
C HIS A 21 11.11 16.69 4.60
N LEU A 22 10.45 16.75 5.76
CA LEU A 22 10.07 17.98 6.43
C LEU A 22 10.83 18.12 7.74
N GLU A 23 11.54 19.23 7.91
CA GLU A 23 12.25 19.54 9.15
C GLU A 23 11.54 20.65 9.93
N SER A 24 11.22 21.74 9.25
CA SER A 24 10.46 22.89 9.75
C SER A 24 9.50 23.41 8.66
N ILE A 25 8.49 24.18 9.06
CA ILE A 25 7.63 24.95 8.16
C ILE A 25 7.93 26.43 8.46
N GLU A 26 8.38 27.16 7.44
CA GLU A 26 8.61 28.60 7.53
C GLU A 26 7.48 29.37 6.84
N GLY A 27 7.23 30.60 7.29
CA GLY A 27 6.17 31.43 6.73
C GLY A 27 4.79 31.08 7.27
N ASP A 28 3.82 30.82 6.39
CA ASP A 28 2.41 30.58 6.71
C ASP A 28 2.10 29.07 6.78
N PRO A 29 1.91 28.50 7.99
CA PRO A 29 1.61 27.09 8.13
C PRO A 29 0.22 26.72 7.61
N LEU A 30 -0.76 27.63 7.65
CA LEU A 30 -2.11 27.35 7.16
C LEU A 30 -2.09 27.20 5.64
N ARG A 31 -1.36 28.07 4.94
CA ARG A 31 -1.14 27.92 3.50
C ARG A 31 -0.44 26.60 3.14
N PHE A 32 0.53 26.15 3.94
CA PHE A 32 1.15 24.83 3.71
C PHE A 32 0.12 23.70 3.82
N LEU A 33 -0.75 23.75 4.82
CA LEU A 33 -1.83 22.78 5.00
C LEU A 33 -2.86 22.82 3.86
N ASP A 34 -3.18 24.00 3.35
CA ASP A 34 -4.06 24.17 2.19
C ASP A 34 -3.46 23.53 0.93
N LEU A 35 -2.15 23.70 0.70
CA LEU A 35 -1.46 23.07 -0.43
C LEU A 35 -1.45 21.53 -0.31
N LEU A 36 -1.25 20.98 0.89
CA LEU A 36 -1.38 19.53 1.12
C LEU A 36 -2.81 19.05 0.84
N ALA A 37 -3.80 19.86 1.20
CA ALA A 37 -5.20 19.56 0.95
C ALA A 37 -5.56 19.59 -0.54
N GLU A 38 -5.05 20.57 -1.27
CA GLU A 38 -5.19 20.70 -2.71
C GLU A 38 -4.52 19.54 -3.47
N ALA A 39 -3.30 19.17 -3.10
CA ALA A 39 -2.61 18.03 -3.71
C ALA A 39 -3.47 16.75 -3.65
N ALA A 40 -4.00 16.45 -2.47
CA ALA A 40 -4.83 15.27 -2.30
C ALA A 40 -6.21 15.38 -2.97
N SER A 41 -6.82 16.57 -3.05
CA SER A 41 -8.10 16.75 -3.75
C SER A 41 -7.95 16.53 -5.27
N LEU A 42 -6.76 16.81 -5.80
CA LEU A 42 -6.34 16.46 -7.17
C LEU A 42 -5.89 15.00 -7.31
N GLY A 43 -6.03 14.17 -6.27
CA GLY A 43 -5.66 12.77 -6.29
C GLY A 43 -4.16 12.51 -6.28
N LYS A 44 -3.33 13.49 -5.87
CA LYS A 44 -1.88 13.34 -5.73
C LYS A 44 -1.53 13.06 -4.28
N PRO A 45 -1.15 11.82 -3.93
CA PRO A 45 -0.75 11.49 -2.58
C PRO A 45 0.48 12.30 -2.17
N VAL A 46 0.45 12.84 -0.95
CA VAL A 46 1.62 13.46 -0.33
C VAL A 46 2.10 12.57 0.81
N VAL A 47 3.36 12.12 0.73
CA VAL A 47 4.02 11.35 1.79
C VAL A 47 4.99 12.27 2.52
N VAL A 48 4.89 12.35 3.84
CA VAL A 48 5.69 13.25 4.69
C VAL A 48 6.56 12.42 5.63
N LEU A 49 7.87 12.59 5.54
CA LEU A 49 8.84 12.16 6.55
C LEU A 49 9.23 13.36 7.41
N LYS A 50 8.80 13.37 8.67
CA LYS A 50 9.09 14.47 9.61
C LYS A 50 10.33 14.18 10.45
N SER A 51 11.35 15.02 10.36
CA SER A 51 12.49 15.04 11.29
C SER A 51 12.10 15.70 12.62
N GLY A 52 12.88 15.49 13.69
CA GLY A 52 12.72 16.24 14.94
C GLY A 52 11.42 15.97 15.71
N ARG A 53 10.97 14.72 15.71
CA ARG A 53 9.70 14.26 16.30
C ARG A 53 9.73 14.15 17.82
N THR A 54 10.93 14.01 18.38
CA THR A 54 11.20 13.90 19.82
C THR A 54 11.96 15.14 20.28
N ALA A 55 11.98 15.42 21.58
CA ALA A 55 12.73 16.55 22.12
C ALA A 55 14.23 16.50 21.73
N ALA A 56 14.84 15.31 21.81
CA ALA A 56 16.23 15.11 21.39
C ALA A 56 16.42 15.32 19.88
N GLY A 57 15.52 14.76 19.05
CA GLY A 57 15.56 14.93 17.61
C GLY A 57 15.34 16.40 17.18
N ALA A 58 14.42 17.11 17.83
CA ALA A 58 14.13 18.51 17.57
C ALA A 58 15.36 19.38 17.87
N LYS A 59 16.05 19.11 18.97
CA LYS A 59 17.31 19.78 19.32
C LYS A 59 18.41 19.50 18.28
N ALA A 60 18.56 18.25 17.85
CA ALA A 60 19.52 17.88 16.81
C ALA A 60 19.23 18.60 15.48
N ALA A 61 17.98 18.56 15.02
CA ALA A 61 17.56 19.24 13.80
C ALA A 61 17.74 20.77 13.88
N ALA A 62 17.44 21.39 15.03
CA ALA A 62 17.65 22.81 15.23
C ALA A 62 19.14 23.20 15.18
N SER A 63 20.03 22.36 15.68
CA SER A 63 21.48 22.59 15.57
C SER A 63 22.03 22.46 14.14
N HIS A 64 21.37 21.64 13.31
CA HIS A 64 21.77 21.42 11.92
C HIS A 64 21.26 22.52 10.98
N THR A 65 20.05 23.00 11.19
CA THR A 65 19.39 23.97 10.30
C THR A 65 19.42 25.41 10.78
N GLY A 66 19.72 25.64 12.07
CA GLY A 66 19.55 26.94 12.71
C GLY A 66 18.08 27.35 12.92
N ALA A 67 17.12 26.56 12.42
CA ALA A 67 15.70 26.81 12.57
C ALA A 67 15.17 26.20 13.87
N LEU A 68 14.28 26.91 14.55
CA LEU A 68 13.63 26.40 15.75
C LEU A 68 12.62 25.32 15.36
N VAL A 69 12.92 24.06 15.67
CA VAL A 69 11.94 22.97 15.59
C VAL A 69 11.04 23.03 16.82
N GLN A 70 9.92 23.75 16.68
CA GLN A 70 8.88 23.88 17.70
C GLN A 70 7.58 23.22 17.24
N GLY A 71 6.78 22.76 18.21
CA GLY A 71 5.45 22.22 17.94
C GLY A 71 5.22 20.86 18.57
N ASN A 72 3.96 20.54 18.82
CA ASN A 72 3.55 19.25 19.35
C ASN A 72 3.42 18.24 18.21
N ASP A 73 4.29 17.22 18.19
CA ASP A 73 4.32 16.20 17.14
C ASP A 73 3.00 15.43 17.00
N ARG A 74 2.26 15.23 18.12
CA ARG A 74 0.93 14.61 18.09
C ARG A 74 -0.10 15.49 17.41
N VAL A 75 -0.03 16.82 17.60
CA VAL A 75 -0.90 17.75 16.90
C VAL A 75 -0.56 17.75 15.42
N PHE A 76 0.73 17.80 15.08
CA PHE A 76 1.19 17.72 13.69
C PHE A 76 0.70 16.46 12.98
N ASP A 77 0.81 15.28 13.62
CA ASP A 77 0.28 14.02 13.10
C ASP A 77 -1.22 14.07 12.78
N ARG A 78 -2.02 14.63 13.70
CA ARG A 78 -3.46 14.76 13.53
C ARG A 78 -3.82 15.71 12.40
N VAL A 79 -3.10 16.83 12.30
CA VAL A 79 -3.29 17.81 11.24
C VAL A 79 -2.94 17.21 9.88
N LEU A 80 -1.81 16.50 9.74
CA LEU A 80 -1.47 15.80 8.49
C LEU A 80 -2.57 14.84 8.05
N LYS A 81 -3.15 14.07 8.98
CA LYS A 81 -4.27 13.17 8.71
C LYS A 81 -5.51 13.92 8.23
N GLN A 82 -5.83 15.08 8.82
CA GLN A 82 -6.93 15.93 8.37
C GLN A 82 -6.69 16.49 6.96
N VAL A 83 -5.46 16.89 6.68
CA VAL A 83 -5.05 17.37 5.36
C VAL A 83 -4.59 16.25 4.43
N GLY A 84 -4.99 14.99 4.72
CA GLY A 84 -4.82 13.81 3.87
C GLY A 84 -3.41 13.55 3.37
N ALA A 85 -2.41 14.02 4.10
CA ALA A 85 -1.03 13.65 3.91
C ALA A 85 -0.74 12.35 4.68
N ILE A 86 0.04 11.47 4.09
CA ILE A 86 0.46 10.22 4.71
C ILE A 86 1.78 10.48 5.43
N ARG A 87 1.81 10.23 6.73
CA ARG A 87 3.06 10.30 7.49
C ARG A 87 3.82 8.97 7.40
N ALA A 88 5.08 9.04 7.00
CA ALA A 88 6.04 7.95 7.11
C ALA A 88 6.77 8.00 8.47
N GLU A 89 6.99 6.84 9.07
CA GLU A 89 7.63 6.68 10.37
C GLU A 89 9.14 6.46 10.27
N SER A 90 9.62 5.96 9.13
CA SER A 90 11.03 5.72 8.82
C SER A 90 11.37 6.16 7.38
N ILE A 91 12.67 6.22 7.08
CA ILE A 91 13.18 6.48 5.73
C ILE A 91 12.73 5.38 4.77
N ASP A 92 12.83 4.12 5.20
CA ASP A 92 12.42 2.97 4.39
C ASP A 92 10.92 3.04 4.06
N GLU A 93 10.07 3.32 5.07
CA GLU A 93 8.63 3.48 4.84
C GLU A 93 8.34 4.67 3.92
N PHE A 94 9.09 5.76 4.03
CA PHE A 94 8.92 6.92 3.16
C PHE A 94 9.13 6.56 1.68
N PHE A 95 10.21 5.85 1.36
CA PHE A 95 10.47 5.41 -0.01
C PHE A 95 9.49 4.31 -0.47
N ASP A 96 9.17 3.35 0.39
CA ASP A 96 8.21 2.28 0.10
C ASP A 96 6.83 2.86 -0.24
N LEU A 97 6.33 3.81 0.55
CA LEU A 97 5.06 4.48 0.28
C LEU A 97 5.10 5.29 -1.02
N CYS A 98 6.16 6.08 -1.24
CA CYS A 98 6.28 6.89 -2.45
C CYS A 98 6.27 6.00 -3.72
N ARG A 99 7.08 4.94 -3.71
CA ARG A 99 7.16 3.95 -4.78
C ARG A 99 5.80 3.28 -5.01
N ALA A 100 5.20 2.75 -3.96
CA ALA A 100 3.99 1.96 -4.07
C ALA A 100 2.78 2.77 -4.54
N LEU A 101 2.61 4.00 -4.02
CA LEU A 101 1.52 4.89 -4.41
C LEU A 101 1.66 5.36 -5.86
N GLU A 102 2.89 5.50 -6.36
CA GLU A 102 3.15 5.83 -7.76
C GLU A 102 2.75 4.66 -8.68
N ARG A 103 3.14 3.43 -8.31
CA ARG A 103 2.81 2.22 -9.06
C ARG A 103 1.31 1.91 -9.06
N LEU A 104 0.65 2.02 -7.91
CA LEU A 104 -0.79 1.77 -7.81
C LEU A 104 -1.64 2.78 -8.59
N GLY A 105 -1.04 3.84 -9.15
CA GLY A 105 -1.56 4.50 -10.35
C GLY A 105 -2.92 5.18 -10.19
N GLY A 106 -3.25 5.61 -8.98
CA GLY A 106 -4.54 6.24 -8.67
C GLY A 106 -5.68 5.25 -8.40
N LEU A 107 -5.40 3.95 -8.27
CA LEU A 107 -6.36 2.99 -7.74
C LEU A 107 -6.85 3.45 -6.37
N ALA A 108 -8.16 3.50 -6.20
CA ALA A 108 -8.78 3.73 -4.92
C ALA A 108 -9.15 2.37 -4.30
N LEU A 109 -8.87 2.20 -3.01
CA LEU A 109 -9.44 1.09 -2.27
C LEU A 109 -10.95 1.35 -2.14
N ALA A 110 -11.84 0.61 -2.78
CA ALA A 110 -13.27 0.97 -2.81
C ALA A 110 -13.94 0.95 -1.42
N GLY A 111 -13.39 0.22 -0.46
CA GLY A 111 -13.83 0.18 0.92
C GLY A 111 -12.63 0.00 1.86
N ASN A 112 -12.68 -1.02 2.70
CA ASN A 112 -11.59 -1.37 3.60
C ASN A 112 -11.43 -2.89 3.80
N ARG A 113 -12.09 -3.71 2.97
CA ARG A 113 -12.13 -5.17 3.12
C ARG A 113 -10.97 -5.82 2.38
N VAL A 114 -10.05 -6.41 3.12
CA VAL A 114 -8.82 -7.01 2.60
C VAL A 114 -8.88 -8.53 2.71
N VAL A 115 -8.45 -9.20 1.65
CA VAL A 115 -8.12 -10.63 1.68
C VAL A 115 -6.63 -10.81 1.88
N ILE A 116 -6.25 -11.71 2.79
CA ILE A 116 -4.87 -12.16 2.94
C ILE A 116 -4.74 -13.56 2.33
N ALA A 117 -3.70 -13.79 1.53
CA ALA A 117 -3.27 -15.13 1.12
C ALA A 117 -1.77 -15.30 1.39
N THR A 118 -1.42 -16.28 2.21
CA THR A 118 -0.06 -16.45 2.74
C THR A 118 0.21 -17.92 3.08
N MET A 119 1.49 -18.28 3.22
CA MET A 119 1.96 -19.56 3.71
C MET A 119 1.54 -19.77 5.18
N PRO A 120 1.60 -21.01 5.70
CA PRO A 120 0.84 -21.40 6.89
C PRO A 120 1.17 -20.65 8.18
N GLY A 121 0.13 -20.48 9.01
CA GLY A 121 0.21 -20.62 10.48
C GLY A 121 0.29 -19.33 11.30
N GLY A 122 1.47 -18.73 11.44
CA GLY A 122 1.67 -17.59 12.36
C GLY A 122 1.48 -16.23 11.70
N GLU A 123 2.03 -16.08 10.50
CA GLU A 123 2.05 -14.81 9.77
C GLU A 123 0.63 -14.34 9.42
N ALA A 124 -0.25 -15.27 9.02
CA ALA A 124 -1.66 -15.00 8.75
C ALA A 124 -2.40 -14.40 9.95
N VAL A 125 -2.13 -14.89 11.17
CA VAL A 125 -2.75 -14.40 12.40
C VAL A 125 -2.25 -13.00 12.71
N VAL A 126 -0.92 -12.80 12.70
CA VAL A 126 -0.31 -11.48 12.95
C VAL A 126 -0.79 -10.45 11.93
N MET A 127 -0.95 -10.84 10.66
CA MET A 127 -1.45 -9.94 9.62
C MET A 127 -2.94 -9.67 9.74
N THR A 128 -3.73 -10.62 10.21
CA THR A 128 -5.15 -10.39 10.54
C THR A 128 -5.28 -9.32 11.63
N ASP A 129 -4.51 -9.44 12.71
CA ASP A 129 -4.47 -8.42 13.76
C ASP A 129 -4.03 -7.06 13.20
N ARG A 130 -3.02 -7.06 12.34
CA ARG A 130 -2.50 -5.82 11.74
C ARG A 130 -3.53 -5.13 10.84
N VAL A 131 -4.27 -5.89 10.02
CA VAL A 131 -5.36 -5.36 9.18
C VAL A 131 -6.34 -4.57 10.04
N GLU A 132 -6.85 -5.18 11.10
CA GLU A 132 -7.83 -4.55 12.01
C GLU A 132 -7.22 -3.33 12.74
N GLN A 133 -5.99 -3.44 13.23
CA GLN A 133 -5.29 -2.33 13.92
C GLN A 133 -5.07 -1.10 13.04
N GLU A 134 -4.94 -1.28 11.73
CA GLU A 134 -4.76 -0.18 10.78
C GLU A 134 -6.10 0.41 10.28
N GLY A 135 -7.24 -0.10 10.77
CA GLY A 135 -8.59 0.34 10.41
C GLY A 135 -9.12 -0.30 9.12
N LEU A 136 -8.42 -1.30 8.60
CA LEU A 136 -8.93 -2.19 7.56
C LEU A 136 -9.77 -3.30 8.20
N ALA A 137 -10.48 -4.08 7.39
CA ALA A 137 -11.30 -5.18 7.86
C ALA A 137 -10.98 -6.44 7.05
N MET A 138 -11.10 -7.61 7.68
CA MET A 138 -11.03 -8.87 6.94
C MET A 138 -12.25 -9.02 6.02
N ALA A 139 -11.99 -9.22 4.72
CA ALA A 139 -13.03 -9.44 3.73
C ALA A 139 -13.81 -10.73 4.00
N ARG A 140 -15.12 -10.68 3.75
CA ARG A 140 -15.99 -11.86 3.71
C ARG A 140 -16.17 -12.29 2.26
N VAL A 141 -15.46 -13.35 1.88
CA VAL A 141 -15.51 -13.92 0.54
C VAL A 141 -16.92 -14.44 0.25
N SER A 142 -17.45 -14.13 -0.93
CA SER A 142 -18.81 -14.52 -1.31
C SER A 142 -18.91 -16.02 -1.59
N ALA A 143 -20.10 -16.60 -1.39
CA ALA A 143 -20.35 -18.01 -1.69
C ALA A 143 -19.99 -18.38 -3.14
N GLY A 144 -20.31 -17.52 -4.11
CA GLY A 144 -19.96 -17.75 -5.51
C GLY A 144 -18.45 -17.80 -5.77
N THR A 145 -17.65 -17.08 -4.99
CA THR A 145 -16.19 -17.17 -5.04
C THR A 145 -15.68 -18.45 -4.39
N LEU A 146 -16.26 -18.86 -3.25
CA LEU A 146 -15.91 -20.13 -2.63
C LEU A 146 -16.14 -21.32 -3.57
N GLU A 147 -17.26 -21.32 -4.30
CA GLU A 147 -17.54 -22.35 -5.32
C GLU A 147 -16.49 -22.37 -6.45
N ARG A 148 -16.02 -21.21 -6.90
CA ARG A 148 -14.95 -21.13 -7.92
C ARG A 148 -13.60 -21.59 -7.39
N LEU A 149 -13.34 -21.41 -6.10
CA LEU A 149 -12.10 -21.84 -5.44
C LEU A 149 -12.11 -23.33 -5.10
N ARG A 150 -13.28 -23.95 -4.92
CA ARG A 150 -13.44 -25.36 -4.54
C ARG A 150 -12.54 -26.35 -5.31
N PRO A 151 -12.29 -26.21 -6.63
CA PRO A 151 -11.44 -27.15 -7.37
C PRO A 151 -9.96 -27.11 -6.97
N VAL A 152 -9.46 -26.02 -6.39
CA VAL A 152 -8.06 -25.88 -5.97
C VAL A 152 -7.89 -25.97 -4.45
N PHE A 153 -8.99 -26.10 -3.70
CA PHE A 153 -8.99 -26.19 -2.24
C PHE A 153 -8.93 -27.64 -1.76
N PRO A 154 -8.47 -27.87 -0.52
CA PRO A 154 -8.61 -29.16 0.13
C PRO A 154 -10.08 -29.62 0.19
N PRO A 155 -10.35 -30.92 0.30
CA PRO A 155 -11.72 -31.47 0.30
C PRO A 155 -12.49 -31.21 1.61
N TRP A 156 -11.93 -30.48 2.57
CA TRP A 156 -12.57 -30.12 3.84
C TRP A 156 -12.71 -28.61 3.98
N ASP A 157 -13.58 -28.18 4.89
CA ASP A 157 -13.80 -26.76 5.15
C ASP A 157 -12.56 -26.11 5.77
N MET A 158 -12.08 -25.03 5.13
CA MET A 158 -11.04 -24.17 5.68
C MET A 158 -11.48 -22.70 5.61
N PRO A 159 -10.96 -21.83 6.49
CA PRO A 159 -11.19 -20.41 6.39
C PRO A 159 -10.79 -19.90 5.00
N ALA A 160 -11.68 -19.13 4.38
CA ALA A 160 -11.41 -18.49 3.09
C ALA A 160 -10.79 -17.09 3.25
N ASN A 161 -10.50 -16.65 4.48
CA ASN A 161 -9.73 -15.45 4.74
C ASN A 161 -9.25 -15.45 6.20
N PRO A 162 -7.94 -15.51 6.47
CA PRO A 162 -6.84 -15.65 5.51
C PRO A 162 -6.87 -16.97 4.73
N PHE A 163 -6.40 -16.93 3.49
CA PHE A 163 -6.16 -18.11 2.67
C PHE A 163 -4.78 -18.71 2.96
N ASP A 164 -4.75 -19.99 3.35
CA ASP A 164 -3.52 -20.74 3.56
C ASP A 164 -3.04 -21.36 2.24
N LEU A 165 -2.06 -20.69 1.62
CA LEU A 165 -1.45 -21.13 0.36
C LEU A 165 -0.63 -22.41 0.53
N GLY A 166 -0.03 -22.64 1.70
CA GLY A 166 0.82 -23.81 1.93
C GLY A 166 0.02 -25.10 1.96
N VAL A 167 -1.18 -25.07 2.54
CA VAL A 167 -2.11 -26.22 2.45
C VAL A 167 -2.68 -26.32 1.04
N THR A 168 -3.18 -25.21 0.47
CA THR A 168 -3.83 -25.21 -0.85
C THR A 168 -2.92 -25.74 -1.97
N MET A 169 -1.65 -25.34 -1.98
CA MET A 169 -0.66 -25.78 -2.97
C MET A 169 -0.25 -27.26 -2.86
N GLN A 170 -0.61 -27.96 -1.77
CA GLN A 170 -0.42 -29.42 -1.69
C GLN A 170 -1.47 -30.20 -2.50
N PHE A 171 -2.59 -29.56 -2.83
CA PHE A 171 -3.74 -30.20 -3.51
C PHE A 171 -3.93 -29.73 -4.96
N GLY A 172 -3.14 -28.76 -5.42
CA GLY A 172 -3.23 -28.22 -6.77
C GLY A 172 -1.89 -27.76 -7.31
N ASN A 173 -1.79 -27.62 -8.63
CA ASN A 173 -0.63 -26.98 -9.25
C ASN A 173 -0.55 -25.51 -8.76
N PRO A 174 0.61 -25.04 -8.25
CA PRO A 174 0.71 -23.69 -7.71
C PRO A 174 0.27 -22.57 -8.65
N VAL A 175 0.56 -22.68 -9.95
CA VAL A 175 0.15 -21.68 -10.95
C VAL A 175 -1.37 -21.63 -11.03
N THR A 176 -2.02 -22.79 -11.17
CA THR A 176 -3.48 -22.89 -11.21
C THR A 176 -4.15 -22.40 -9.92
N VAL A 177 -3.52 -22.64 -8.76
CA VAL A 177 -4.00 -22.12 -7.46
C VAL A 177 -4.04 -20.59 -7.49
N PHE A 178 -2.94 -19.93 -7.86
CA PHE A 178 -2.86 -18.48 -7.90
C PHE A 178 -3.75 -17.85 -8.98
N GLU A 179 -3.80 -18.43 -10.18
CA GLU A 179 -4.69 -17.98 -11.26
C GLU A 179 -6.16 -18.02 -10.82
N THR A 180 -6.60 -19.15 -10.26
CA THR A 180 -7.98 -19.34 -9.80
C THR A 180 -8.29 -18.40 -8.63
N LEU A 181 -7.35 -18.24 -7.69
CA LEU A 181 -7.48 -17.35 -6.54
C LEU A 181 -7.62 -15.90 -6.98
N VAL A 182 -6.65 -15.37 -7.71
CA VAL A 182 -6.61 -13.94 -8.09
C VAL A 182 -7.79 -13.59 -8.99
N ALA A 183 -8.13 -14.42 -9.98
CA ALA A 183 -9.28 -14.19 -10.84
C ALA A 183 -10.59 -14.19 -10.05
N SER A 184 -10.74 -15.10 -9.08
CA SER A 184 -11.96 -15.17 -8.28
C SER A 184 -12.09 -14.00 -7.32
N LEU A 185 -10.99 -13.52 -6.72
CA LEU A 185 -10.95 -12.33 -5.86
C LEU A 185 -11.20 -11.03 -6.65
N ALA A 186 -10.67 -10.94 -7.87
CA ALA A 186 -10.92 -9.81 -8.76
C ALA A 186 -12.42 -9.65 -9.05
N ALA A 187 -13.16 -10.75 -9.19
CA ALA A 187 -14.61 -10.75 -9.39
C ALA A 187 -15.46 -10.64 -8.10
N ASP A 188 -14.88 -10.82 -6.91
CA ASP A 188 -15.65 -10.94 -5.67
C ASP A 188 -16.15 -9.57 -5.13
N PRO A 189 -17.47 -9.35 -4.95
CA PRO A 189 -18.00 -8.07 -4.46
C PRO A 189 -17.72 -7.80 -2.98
N GLY A 190 -17.32 -8.83 -2.22
CA GLY A 190 -16.89 -8.83 -0.83
C GLY A 190 -15.45 -8.36 -0.60
N VAL A 191 -14.65 -8.24 -1.66
CA VAL A 191 -13.20 -7.98 -1.60
C VAL A 191 -12.87 -6.62 -2.22
N ASP A 192 -12.22 -5.75 -1.46
CA ASP A 192 -11.79 -4.42 -1.92
C ASP A 192 -10.29 -4.39 -2.29
N ALA A 193 -9.45 -5.20 -1.62
CA ALA A 193 -8.04 -5.40 -1.97
C ALA A 193 -7.51 -6.77 -1.54
N ALA A 194 -6.34 -7.12 -2.07
CA ALA A 194 -5.63 -8.35 -1.70
C ALA A 194 -4.20 -8.08 -1.21
N HIS A 195 -3.80 -8.81 -0.19
CA HIS A 195 -2.45 -8.93 0.34
C HIS A 195 -1.99 -10.36 0.10
N LEU A 196 -1.05 -10.55 -0.83
CA LEU A 196 -0.69 -11.86 -1.34
C LEU A 196 0.80 -12.11 -1.15
N GLN A 197 1.14 -13.24 -0.53
CA GLN A 197 2.51 -13.73 -0.52
C GLN A 197 2.81 -14.44 -1.84
N ILE A 198 4.01 -14.19 -2.35
CA ILE A 198 4.64 -15.02 -3.38
C ILE A 198 5.62 -15.94 -2.65
N PRO A 199 5.37 -17.26 -2.62
CA PRO A 199 6.35 -18.22 -2.15
C PRO A 199 7.62 -18.15 -3.01
N ASP A 200 8.78 -18.15 -2.36
CA ASP A 200 10.11 -18.12 -2.99
C ASP A 200 10.29 -19.22 -4.04
N LEU A 201 9.71 -20.40 -3.82
CA LEU A 201 9.75 -21.53 -4.76
C LEU A 201 9.16 -21.19 -6.15
N LEU A 202 8.26 -20.21 -6.24
CA LEU A 202 7.66 -19.80 -7.52
C LEU A 202 8.60 -18.94 -8.36
N LEU A 203 9.64 -18.36 -7.76
CA LEU A 203 10.58 -17.49 -8.48
C LEU A 203 11.41 -18.22 -9.53
N GLY A 204 11.49 -19.55 -9.45
CA GLY A 204 12.08 -20.39 -10.50
C GLY A 204 11.20 -20.59 -11.75
N LEU A 205 9.94 -20.11 -11.74
CA LEU A 205 9.06 -20.16 -12.90
C LEU A 205 9.41 -19.05 -13.91
N PRO A 206 9.10 -19.23 -15.21
CA PRO A 206 9.19 -18.15 -16.18
C PRO A 206 8.40 -16.92 -15.70
N ARG A 207 9.02 -15.73 -15.77
CA ARG A 207 8.43 -14.48 -15.27
C ARG A 207 7.04 -14.20 -15.83
N GLU A 208 6.76 -14.64 -17.06
CA GLU A 208 5.47 -14.47 -17.73
C GLU A 208 4.32 -15.15 -16.96
N THR A 209 4.62 -16.21 -16.20
CA THR A 209 3.66 -16.91 -15.32
C THR A 209 3.09 -15.99 -14.25
N PHE A 210 3.84 -14.97 -13.82
CA PHE A 210 3.39 -14.02 -12.81
C PHE A 210 2.35 -13.01 -13.34
N GLY A 211 2.02 -13.07 -14.63
CA GLY A 211 0.82 -12.45 -15.18
C GLY A 211 -0.47 -12.89 -14.47
N MET A 212 -0.48 -14.05 -13.79
CA MET A 212 -1.58 -14.51 -12.93
C MET A 212 -1.99 -13.50 -11.85
N PHE A 213 -1.08 -12.60 -11.45
CA PHE A 213 -1.42 -11.57 -10.49
C PHE A 213 -2.28 -10.46 -11.09
N PHE A 214 -2.21 -10.20 -12.40
CA PHE A 214 -2.70 -8.99 -13.10
C PHE A 214 -4.20 -8.63 -12.98
N PRO A 215 -5.16 -9.58 -12.85
CA PRO A 215 -6.59 -9.27 -12.91
C PRO A 215 -7.15 -8.27 -11.87
N MET A 216 -6.60 -8.19 -10.66
CA MET A 216 -7.18 -7.39 -9.55
C MET A 216 -7.27 -5.86 -9.84
N PRO A 217 -6.18 -5.13 -10.14
CA PRO A 217 -6.12 -3.77 -10.65
C PRO A 217 -6.93 -3.52 -11.91
N GLU A 218 -7.00 -4.48 -12.83
CA GLU A 218 -7.84 -4.36 -14.04
C GLU A 218 -9.33 -4.28 -13.64
N ALA A 219 -9.70 -4.97 -12.56
CA ALA A 219 -11.02 -4.87 -11.92
C ALA A 219 -11.13 -3.66 -10.95
N GLY A 220 -10.15 -2.76 -10.90
CA GLY A 220 -10.14 -1.58 -10.04
C GLY A 220 -9.84 -1.86 -8.57
N LYS A 221 -9.31 -3.04 -8.22
CA LYS A 221 -8.99 -3.44 -6.85
C LYS A 221 -7.48 -3.46 -6.61
N PRO A 222 -6.96 -2.68 -5.65
CA PRO A 222 -5.55 -2.73 -5.30
C PRO A 222 -5.09 -4.13 -4.87
N ARG A 223 -3.85 -4.48 -5.21
CA ARG A 223 -3.14 -5.63 -4.65
C ARG A 223 -1.75 -5.22 -4.20
N VAL A 224 -1.27 -5.86 -3.15
CA VAL A 224 0.13 -5.77 -2.71
C VAL A 224 0.71 -7.17 -2.65
N LEU A 225 1.89 -7.34 -3.23
CA LEU A 225 2.60 -8.62 -3.27
C LEU A 225 3.80 -8.55 -2.33
N TRP A 226 4.18 -9.67 -1.72
CA TRP A 226 5.40 -9.71 -0.92
C TRP A 226 6.08 -11.07 -0.98
N VAL A 227 7.40 -11.06 -0.79
CA VAL A 227 8.26 -12.25 -0.72
C VAL A 227 9.10 -12.12 0.55
N ALA A 228 9.16 -13.16 1.36
CA ALA A 228 9.89 -13.11 2.63
C ALA A 228 11.38 -12.76 2.41
N GLY A 229 11.79 -11.58 2.88
CA GLY A 229 13.18 -11.14 2.90
C GLY A 229 13.79 -10.74 1.55
N MET A 230 12.99 -10.64 0.46
CA MET A 230 13.49 -10.25 -0.85
C MET A 230 12.95 -8.88 -1.27
N GLU A 231 13.87 -7.95 -1.53
CA GLU A 231 13.55 -6.69 -2.18
C GLU A 231 13.38 -6.93 -3.69
N PRO A 232 12.64 -6.06 -4.41
CA PRO A 232 12.37 -6.31 -5.83
C PRO A 232 13.61 -6.33 -6.72
N GLY A 233 14.69 -5.65 -6.30
CA GLY A 233 15.98 -5.67 -7.00
C GLY A 233 16.76 -6.98 -6.84
N ASP A 234 16.37 -7.86 -5.91
CA ASP A 234 17.11 -9.10 -5.63
C ASP A 234 16.82 -10.22 -6.65
N HIS A 235 15.77 -10.07 -7.48
CA HIS A 235 15.37 -11.08 -8.46
C HIS A 235 14.73 -10.46 -9.70
N GLU A 236 15.11 -10.94 -10.89
CA GLU A 236 14.65 -10.37 -12.17
C GLU A 236 13.12 -10.37 -12.34
N THR A 237 12.45 -11.42 -11.88
CA THR A 237 10.98 -11.52 -11.91
C THR A 237 10.31 -10.49 -11.01
N LEU A 238 10.89 -10.18 -9.85
CA LEU A 238 10.33 -9.19 -8.93
C LEU A 238 10.53 -7.77 -9.45
N ALA A 239 11.73 -7.49 -9.99
CA ALA A 239 11.99 -6.25 -10.71
C ALA A 239 11.06 -6.10 -11.93
N TRP A 240 10.82 -7.19 -12.67
CA TRP A 240 9.89 -7.21 -13.78
C TRP A 240 8.45 -6.94 -13.35
N LEU A 241 8.00 -7.44 -12.18
CA LEU A 241 6.66 -7.16 -11.65
C LEU A 241 6.45 -5.69 -11.27
N GLU A 242 7.51 -4.97 -10.91
CA GLU A 242 7.41 -3.54 -10.62
C GLU A 242 7.14 -2.67 -11.86
N ASP A 243 7.59 -3.11 -13.05
CA ASP A 243 7.42 -2.38 -14.31
C ASP A 243 5.94 -2.26 -14.79
N PRO A 244 5.11 -3.33 -14.79
CA PRO A 244 3.66 -3.26 -14.97
C PRO A 244 2.93 -2.69 -13.74
N ARG A 245 3.69 -2.07 -12.82
CA ARG A 245 3.21 -1.33 -11.66
C ARG A 245 2.64 -2.15 -10.51
N ILE A 246 3.30 -3.26 -10.21
CA ILE A 246 2.93 -4.10 -9.07
C ILE A 246 4.00 -3.93 -8.00
N PRO A 247 3.69 -3.21 -6.91
CA PRO A 247 4.66 -3.08 -5.85
C PRO A 247 4.83 -4.43 -5.15
N VAL A 248 6.09 -4.85 -5.02
CA VAL A 248 6.49 -6.06 -4.28
C VAL A 248 7.30 -5.64 -3.06
N PHE A 249 7.05 -6.28 -1.93
CA PHE A 249 7.70 -5.95 -0.65
C PHE A 249 8.44 -7.15 -0.06
N PRO A 250 9.49 -6.91 0.75
CA PRO A 250 10.23 -8.00 1.43
C PRO A 250 9.51 -8.50 2.70
N SER A 251 8.44 -7.83 3.13
CA SER A 251 7.73 -8.16 4.38
C SER A 251 6.22 -7.91 4.25
N PRO A 252 5.40 -8.69 4.97
CA PRO A 252 3.96 -8.53 4.93
C PRO A 252 3.51 -7.20 5.57
N GLU A 253 4.22 -6.68 6.58
CA GLU A 253 3.93 -5.40 7.24
C GLU A 253 4.13 -4.20 6.31
N LYS A 254 5.20 -4.22 5.51
CA LYS A 254 5.44 -3.17 4.50
C LYS A 254 4.31 -3.16 3.47
N ALA A 255 3.91 -4.35 3.00
CA ALA A 255 2.83 -4.51 2.03
C ALA A 255 1.48 -3.98 2.57
N ILE A 256 1.08 -4.36 3.79
CA ILE A 256 -0.21 -3.91 4.35
C ILE A 256 -0.23 -2.40 4.59
N ARG A 257 0.91 -1.80 4.93
CA ARG A 257 1.01 -0.36 5.18
C ARG A 257 0.60 0.49 3.96
N VAL A 258 0.84 -0.01 2.76
CA VAL A 258 0.40 0.64 1.51
C VAL A 258 -1.11 0.60 1.35
N LEU A 259 -1.77 -0.52 1.67
CA LEU A 259 -3.23 -0.61 1.64
C LEU A 259 -3.86 0.34 2.67
N THR A 260 -3.25 0.47 3.85
CA THR A 260 -3.66 1.46 4.85
C THR A 260 -3.54 2.89 4.31
N ALA A 261 -2.45 3.20 3.63
CA ALA A 261 -2.24 4.51 3.02
C ALA A 261 -3.34 4.83 1.98
N LEU A 262 -3.66 3.86 1.11
CA LEU A 262 -4.76 3.99 0.15
C LEU A 262 -6.13 4.20 0.83
N HIS A 263 -6.43 3.43 1.88
CA HIS A 263 -7.67 3.58 2.64
C HIS A 263 -7.82 4.99 3.22
N ARG A 264 -6.75 5.53 3.82
CA ARG A 264 -6.75 6.89 4.40
C ARG A 264 -6.97 7.98 3.34
N LEU A 265 -6.33 7.84 2.18
CA LEU A 265 -6.52 8.77 1.05
C LEU A 265 -7.96 8.74 0.55
N GLN A 266 -8.58 7.56 0.48
CA GLN A 266 -9.96 7.39 0.04
C GLN A 266 -10.96 7.98 1.03
N GLU A 267 -10.83 7.66 2.33
CA GLU A 267 -11.71 8.20 3.38
C GLU A 267 -11.73 9.72 3.37
N ARG A 268 -10.57 10.34 3.12
CA ARG A 268 -10.47 11.79 2.99
C ARG A 268 -11.14 12.30 1.72
N SER A 269 -10.91 11.64 0.59
CA SER A 269 -11.55 11.99 -0.69
C SER A 269 -13.07 11.93 -0.60
N ARG A 270 -13.64 11.01 0.19
CA ARG A 270 -15.08 10.92 0.45
C ARG A 270 -15.62 12.10 1.26
N ARG A 271 -14.90 12.53 2.30
CA ARG A 271 -15.31 13.67 3.15
C ARG A 271 -15.29 15.01 2.44
N LEU A 272 -14.52 15.14 1.36
CA LEU A 272 -14.41 16.35 0.56
C LEU A 272 -15.39 16.42 -0.61
N ARG A 273 -16.11 15.32 -0.91
CA ARG A 273 -17.20 15.35 -1.90
C ARG A 273 -18.42 16.00 -1.26
N PRO A 274 -19.00 17.05 -1.88
CA PRO A 274 -20.19 17.74 -1.37
C PRO A 274 -21.42 16.84 -1.32
#